data_AF-A0A2A4N018-F1
#
_entry.id   AF-A0A2A4N018-F1
#
_cell.length_a   1.000
_cell.length_b   1.000
_cell.length_c   1.000
_cell.angle_alpha   90.00
_cell.angle_beta   90.00
_cell.angle_gamma   90.00
#
_symmetry.space_group_name_H-M   'P 1'
#
loop_
_entity.id
_entity.type
_entity.pdbx_description
1 polymer ?
#
loop_
_entity_poly.entity_id
_entity_poly.type
_entity_poly.pdbx_seq_one_letter_code
_entity_poly.pdbx_strand_id
1 'polypeptide(L)'
;MTLNVYLSGEIHTDWRDQIIEGAKDLDVTFNSAVTDHAASDDCGVAILGAEPDKIWHDRKGAMVNAIRTRKGITDADVVVVRFGDQYKQWNAAFDAGYAAALGKSLIILHGDAHDHPLKEVDAAALAVASEPKQVVEILRYVLTGALPG
;
A
#
# COMPACT_ATOMS: atom_id res chain seq x y z
N MET A 1 21.44 -2.51 -5.80
CA MET A 1 20.76 -3.19 -4.67
C MET A 1 19.31 -3.06 -5.02
N THR A 2 18.65 -4.15 -5.40
CA THR A 2 17.25 -4.06 -5.80
C THR A 2 16.39 -3.95 -4.56
N LEU A 3 15.62 -2.87 -4.46
CA LEU A 3 14.70 -2.63 -3.35
C LEU A 3 13.31 -3.16 -3.70
N ASN A 4 12.72 -4.01 -2.86
CA ASN A 4 11.35 -4.49 -3.06
C ASN A 4 10.37 -3.59 -2.32
N VAL A 5 9.45 -2.95 -3.06
CA VAL A 5 8.50 -1.99 -2.51
C VAL A 5 7.07 -2.50 -2.69
N TYR A 6 6.31 -2.57 -1.61
CA TYR A 6 4.87 -2.90 -1.66
C TYR A 6 4.01 -1.64 -1.51
N LEU A 7 3.14 -1.38 -2.49
CA LEU A 7 2.26 -0.22 -2.56
C LEU A 7 0.82 -0.58 -2.11
N SER A 8 0.54 -0.39 -0.82
CA SER A 8 -0.80 -0.56 -0.22
C SER A 8 -1.58 0.75 -0.15
N GLY A 9 -2.90 0.65 -0.02
CA GLY A 9 -3.78 1.79 0.16
C GLY A 9 -4.88 1.88 -0.90
N GLU A 10 -5.48 3.06 -1.00
CA GLU A 10 -6.56 3.38 -1.94
C GLU A 10 -6.26 3.03 -3.40
N ILE A 11 -7.29 2.74 -4.18
CA ILE A 11 -7.21 2.33 -5.59
C ILE A 11 -8.05 3.22 -6.52
N HIS A 12 -8.42 4.41 -6.05
CA HIS A 12 -9.28 5.38 -6.71
C HIS A 12 -8.51 6.49 -7.44
N THR A 13 -7.20 6.61 -7.23
CA THR A 13 -6.32 7.55 -7.95
C THR A 13 -5.13 6.85 -8.62
N ASP A 14 -4.36 7.60 -9.40
CA ASP A 14 -3.19 7.16 -10.17
C ASP A 14 -1.87 7.21 -9.37
N TRP A 15 -1.91 7.42 -8.05
CA TRP A 15 -0.72 7.62 -7.22
C TRP A 15 0.36 6.53 -7.35
N ARG A 16 -0.05 5.26 -7.55
CA ARG A 16 0.89 4.15 -7.76
C ARG A 16 1.65 4.30 -9.07
N ASP A 17 0.93 4.65 -10.13
CA ASP A 17 1.52 4.85 -11.46
C ASP A 17 2.51 6.02 -11.42
N GLN A 18 2.18 7.09 -10.68
CA GLN A 18 3.10 8.21 -10.47
C GLN A 18 4.41 7.79 -9.77
N ILE A 19 4.35 6.93 -8.74
CA ILE A 19 5.55 6.41 -8.06
C ILE A 19 6.35 5.50 -8.99
N ILE A 20 5.67 4.56 -9.67
CA ILE A 20 6.32 3.60 -10.57
C ILE A 20 7.00 4.33 -11.73
N GLU A 21 6.32 5.31 -12.33
CA GLU A 21 6.87 6.15 -13.40
C GLU A 21 8.06 6.98 -12.92
N GLY A 22 7.91 7.66 -11.79
CA GLY A 22 8.96 8.54 -11.23
C GLY A 22 10.20 7.79 -10.76
N ALA A 23 10.08 6.49 -10.47
CA ALA A 23 11.17 5.62 -10.03
C ALA A 23 11.70 4.70 -11.15
N LYS A 24 11.34 4.91 -12.43
CA LYS A 24 11.78 4.05 -13.54
C LYS A 24 13.30 3.96 -13.71
N ASP A 25 14.03 4.97 -13.28
CA ASP A 25 15.49 5.01 -13.33
C ASP A 25 16.16 4.39 -12.09
N LEU A 26 15.38 3.89 -11.12
CA LEU A 26 15.85 3.29 -9.88
C LEU A 26 15.81 1.76 -9.94
N ASP A 27 16.74 1.12 -9.22
CA ASP A 27 16.78 -0.34 -9.01
C ASP A 27 15.72 -0.76 -7.97
N VAL A 28 14.43 -0.63 -8.35
CA VAL A 28 13.26 -0.91 -7.49
C VAL A 28 12.33 -1.91 -8.19
N THR A 29 11.84 -2.89 -7.45
CA THR A 29 10.75 -3.77 -7.89
C THR A 29 9.49 -3.44 -7.10
N PHE A 30 8.41 -3.07 -7.79
CA PHE A 30 7.13 -2.74 -7.18
C PHE A 30 6.15 -3.92 -7.20
N ASN A 31 5.39 -4.06 -6.12
CA ASN A 31 4.24 -4.95 -6.02
C ASN A 31 3.07 -4.23 -5.34
N SER A 32 1.83 -4.64 -5.58
CA SER A 32 0.64 -3.98 -5.08
C SER A 32 -0.56 -4.93 -4.93
N ALA A 33 -1.61 -4.44 -4.29
CA ALA A 33 -2.90 -5.13 -4.26
C ALA A 33 -3.53 -5.21 -5.66
N VAL A 34 -4.52 -6.10 -5.83
CA VAL A 34 -5.34 -6.13 -7.05
C VAL A 34 -6.15 -4.84 -7.13
N THR A 35 -5.98 -4.09 -8.22
CA THR A 35 -6.67 -2.80 -8.46
C THR A 35 -7.96 -2.95 -9.29
N ASP A 36 -8.16 -4.11 -9.92
CA ASP A 36 -9.45 -4.47 -10.53
C ASP A 36 -10.46 -4.78 -9.40
N HIS A 37 -11.37 -3.84 -9.19
CA HIS A 37 -12.41 -3.92 -8.16
C HIS A 37 -13.26 -5.18 -8.27
N ALA A 38 -13.75 -5.51 -9.48
CA ALA A 38 -14.66 -6.64 -9.66
C ALA A 38 -13.93 -7.96 -9.39
N ALA A 39 -12.71 -8.09 -9.91
CA ALA A 39 -11.87 -9.26 -9.64
C ALA A 39 -11.54 -9.39 -8.16
N SER A 40 -11.22 -8.28 -7.47
CA SER A 40 -10.91 -8.26 -6.05
C SER A 40 -12.10 -8.67 -5.18
N ASP A 41 -13.30 -8.13 -5.45
CA ASP A 41 -14.50 -8.39 -4.66
C ASP A 41 -15.02 -9.82 -4.85
N ASP A 42 -14.98 -10.33 -6.08
CA ASP A 42 -15.60 -11.61 -6.43
C ASP A 42 -14.63 -12.80 -6.38
N CYS A 43 -13.33 -12.58 -6.16
CA CYS A 43 -12.34 -13.68 -6.20
C CYS A 43 -12.69 -14.84 -5.26
N GLY A 44 -13.24 -14.53 -4.09
CA GLY A 44 -13.65 -15.53 -3.11
C GLY A 44 -14.76 -16.44 -3.62
N VAL A 45 -15.82 -15.88 -4.19
CA VAL A 45 -16.98 -16.66 -4.68
C VAL A 45 -16.72 -17.32 -6.02
N ALA A 46 -15.90 -16.69 -6.87
CA ALA A 46 -15.48 -17.27 -8.15
C ALA A 46 -14.62 -18.53 -7.96
N ILE A 47 -13.80 -18.59 -6.89
CA ILE A 47 -12.86 -19.69 -6.63
C ILE A 47 -13.43 -20.72 -5.65
N LEU A 48 -14.04 -20.27 -4.54
CA LEU A 48 -14.48 -21.14 -3.43
C LEU A 48 -15.97 -21.47 -3.47
N GLY A 49 -16.68 -21.01 -4.50
CA GLY A 49 -18.11 -21.24 -4.71
C GLY A 49 -18.98 -20.08 -4.21
N ALA A 50 -20.16 -19.97 -4.85
CA ALA A 50 -21.13 -18.90 -4.63
C ALA A 50 -21.50 -18.74 -3.15
N GLU A 51 -21.76 -17.49 -2.75
CA GLU A 51 -22.17 -17.14 -1.40
C GLU A 51 -23.33 -16.15 -1.46
N PRO A 52 -24.56 -16.56 -1.06
CA PRO A 52 -25.72 -15.66 -1.12
C PRO A 52 -25.73 -14.60 -0.03
N ASP A 53 -25.04 -14.82 1.10
CA ASP A 53 -24.94 -13.83 2.17
C ASP A 53 -23.80 -12.85 1.88
N LYS A 54 -24.13 -11.56 1.74
CA LYS A 54 -23.17 -10.51 1.40
C LYS A 54 -21.99 -10.41 2.37
N ILE A 55 -22.21 -10.65 3.67
CA ILE A 55 -21.14 -10.59 4.67
C ILE A 55 -20.12 -11.69 4.41
N TRP A 56 -20.59 -12.91 4.12
CA TRP A 56 -19.72 -14.05 3.83
C TRP A 56 -19.10 -13.97 2.44
N HIS A 57 -19.81 -13.40 1.47
CA HIS A 57 -19.28 -13.09 0.14
C HIS A 57 -18.03 -12.23 0.26
N ASP A 58 -18.14 -11.09 0.94
CA ASP A 58 -17.04 -10.13 1.09
C ASP A 58 -15.92 -10.70 1.93
N ARG A 59 -16.26 -11.48 2.97
CA ARG A 59 -15.25 -12.18 3.77
C ARG A 59 -14.45 -13.19 2.94
N LYS A 60 -15.09 -13.94 2.03
CA LYS A 60 -14.36 -14.86 1.14
C LYS A 60 -13.37 -14.10 0.25
N GLY A 61 -13.81 -13.01 -0.38
CA GLY A 61 -12.94 -12.16 -1.19
C GLY A 61 -11.78 -11.58 -0.38
N ALA A 62 -12.07 -10.99 0.78
CA ALA A 62 -11.08 -10.41 1.67
C ALA A 62 -10.02 -11.44 2.13
N MET A 63 -10.42 -12.68 2.44
CA MET A 63 -9.47 -13.72 2.87
C MET A 63 -8.54 -14.20 1.76
N VAL A 64 -9.03 -14.31 0.52
CA VAL A 64 -8.18 -14.66 -0.63
C VAL A 64 -7.20 -13.54 -0.93
N ASN A 65 -7.67 -12.28 -0.93
CA ASN A 65 -6.79 -11.12 -1.09
C ASN A 65 -5.74 -11.02 0.02
N ALA A 66 -6.10 -11.35 1.26
CA ALA A 66 -5.16 -11.35 2.39
C ALA A 66 -3.96 -12.27 2.18
N ILE A 67 -4.09 -13.37 1.43
CA ILE A 67 -2.94 -14.23 1.08
C ILE A 67 -1.91 -13.43 0.27
N ARG A 68 -2.37 -12.68 -0.74
CA ARG A 68 -1.53 -11.84 -1.59
C ARG A 68 -0.93 -10.67 -0.80
N THR A 69 -1.76 -9.95 -0.06
CA THR A 69 -1.33 -8.78 0.72
C THR A 69 -0.30 -9.15 1.77
N ARG A 70 -0.51 -10.23 2.54
CA ARG A 70 0.46 -10.68 3.55
C ARG A 70 1.79 -11.09 2.92
N LYS A 71 1.75 -11.80 1.79
CA LYS A 71 2.96 -12.17 1.05
C LYS A 71 3.70 -10.93 0.55
N GLY A 72 3.00 -9.98 -0.07
CA GLY A 72 3.57 -8.72 -0.56
C GLY A 72 4.22 -7.89 0.55
N ILE A 73 3.54 -7.71 1.68
CA ILE A 73 4.09 -6.99 2.84
C ILE A 73 5.30 -7.74 3.43
N THR A 74 5.23 -9.07 3.57
CA THR A 74 6.31 -9.86 4.17
C THR A 74 7.58 -9.85 3.31
N ASP A 75 7.44 -9.83 2.00
CA ASP A 75 8.58 -9.83 1.07
C ASP A 75 9.17 -8.44 0.83
N ALA A 76 8.43 -7.37 1.14
CA ALA A 76 8.88 -6.01 0.90
C ALA A 76 10.02 -5.61 1.83
N ASP A 77 10.97 -4.85 1.30
CA ASP A 77 11.97 -4.11 2.07
C ASP A 77 11.37 -2.80 2.60
N VAL A 78 10.51 -2.16 1.79
CA VAL A 78 9.78 -0.94 2.13
C VAL A 78 8.29 -1.11 1.79
N VAL A 79 7.41 -0.72 2.70
CA VAL A 79 5.96 -0.66 2.47
C VAL A 79 5.53 0.79 2.40
N VAL A 80 4.84 1.17 1.32
CA VAL A 80 4.22 2.48 1.17
C VAL A 80 2.71 2.30 1.34
N VAL A 81 2.09 3.05 2.25
CA VAL A 81 0.63 3.00 2.47
C VAL A 81 0.01 4.36 2.17
N ARG A 82 -0.86 4.41 1.16
CA ARG A 82 -1.61 5.62 0.76
C ARG A 82 -2.96 5.70 1.47
N PHE A 83 -3.23 6.86 2.09
CA PHE A 83 -4.54 7.23 2.64
C PHE A 83 -5.21 8.36 1.84
N GLY A 84 -6.15 8.01 0.96
CA GLY A 84 -6.93 8.96 0.16
C GLY A 84 -8.17 9.49 0.87
N ASP A 85 -8.80 10.52 0.30
CA ASP A 85 -9.93 11.24 0.92
C ASP A 85 -11.28 10.52 0.77
N GLN A 86 -11.34 9.49 -0.08
CA GLN A 86 -12.55 8.72 -0.33
C GLN A 86 -12.60 7.45 0.50
N TYR A 87 -13.80 7.15 1.00
CA TYR A 87 -14.12 5.99 1.83
C TYR A 87 -13.32 5.92 3.12
N LYS A 88 -13.73 5.02 4.01
CA LYS A 88 -13.00 4.73 5.23
C LYS A 88 -11.96 3.66 4.94
N GLN A 89 -10.69 4.03 4.91
CA GLN A 89 -9.58 3.20 4.43
C GLN A 89 -9.03 2.25 5.51
N TRP A 90 -9.93 1.48 6.11
CA TRP A 90 -9.60 0.57 7.22
C TRP A 90 -8.65 -0.55 6.83
N ASN A 91 -8.72 -1.01 5.59
CA ASN A 91 -7.75 -1.96 5.04
C ASN A 91 -6.34 -1.36 4.98
N ALA A 92 -6.20 -0.09 4.57
CA ALA A 92 -4.91 0.60 4.54
C ALA A 92 -4.33 0.77 5.96
N ALA A 93 -5.17 1.16 6.94
CA ALA A 93 -4.77 1.24 8.34
C ALA A 93 -4.34 -0.13 8.90
N PHE A 94 -5.06 -1.19 8.55
CA PHE A 94 -4.71 -2.56 8.95
C PHE A 94 -3.36 -2.99 8.35
N ASP A 95 -3.14 -2.73 7.06
CA ASP A 95 -1.89 -3.06 6.38
C ASP A 95 -0.70 -2.28 6.95
N ALA A 96 -0.87 -1.00 7.26
CA ALA A 96 0.16 -0.19 7.93
C ALA A 96 0.52 -0.76 9.31
N GLY A 97 -0.50 -1.09 10.12
CA GLY A 97 -0.29 -1.73 11.41
C GLY A 97 0.40 -3.10 11.30
N TYR A 98 0.03 -3.90 10.30
CA TYR A 98 0.65 -5.20 10.07
C TYR A 98 2.12 -5.07 9.61
N ALA A 99 2.42 -4.13 8.71
CA ALA A 99 3.78 -3.83 8.29
C ALA A 99 4.64 -3.35 9.46
N ALA A 100 4.11 -2.44 10.30
CA ALA A 100 4.78 -1.97 11.50
C ALA A 100 5.07 -3.10 12.49
N ALA A 101 4.09 -3.99 12.71
CA ALA A 101 4.26 -5.16 13.60
C ALA A 101 5.32 -6.15 13.11
N LEU A 102 5.53 -6.24 11.80
CA LEU A 102 6.59 -7.04 11.18
C LEU A 102 7.97 -6.33 11.15
N GLY A 103 8.05 -5.08 11.63
CA GLY A 103 9.28 -4.29 11.61
C GLY A 103 9.69 -3.84 10.21
N LYS A 104 8.74 -3.70 9.29
CA LYS A 104 9.01 -3.22 7.92
C LYS A 104 9.27 -1.72 7.92
N SER A 105 10.18 -1.28 7.04
CA SER A 105 10.36 0.14 6.75
C SER A 105 9.08 0.69 6.13
N LEU A 106 8.44 1.63 6.81
CA LEU A 106 7.11 2.12 6.48
C LEU A 106 7.15 3.58 6.05
N ILE A 107 6.53 3.88 4.91
CA ILE A 107 6.27 5.23 4.40
C ILE A 107 4.76 5.40 4.33
N ILE A 108 4.23 6.47 4.92
CA ILE A 108 2.81 6.83 4.78
C ILE A 108 2.68 7.96 3.77
N LEU A 109 1.66 7.88 2.92
CA LEU A 109 1.34 8.91 1.93
C LEU A 109 -0.08 9.43 2.16
N HIS A 110 -0.22 10.66 2.68
CA HIS A 110 -1.51 11.31 2.89
C HIS A 110 -1.44 12.84 2.77
N GLY A 111 -2.55 13.48 2.36
CA GLY A 111 -2.69 14.93 2.46
C GLY A 111 -3.10 15.38 3.86
N ASP A 112 -3.08 16.69 4.10
CA ASP A 112 -3.27 17.33 5.42
C ASP A 112 -4.57 16.95 6.13
N ALA A 113 -5.61 16.55 5.37
CA ALA A 113 -6.89 16.12 5.92
C ALA A 113 -6.78 14.92 6.87
N HIS A 114 -5.69 14.17 6.79
CA HIS A 114 -5.47 12.94 7.55
C HIS A 114 -4.48 13.07 8.72
N ASP A 115 -3.86 14.23 8.94
CA ASP A 115 -2.83 14.43 9.98
C ASP A 115 -3.29 13.99 11.37
N HIS A 116 -4.49 14.44 11.79
CA HIS A 116 -5.00 14.08 13.12
C HIS A 116 -5.48 12.62 13.21
N PRO A 117 -6.28 12.10 12.24
CA PRO A 117 -6.68 10.70 12.24
C PRO A 117 -5.54 9.67 12.15
N LEU A 118 -4.42 10.03 11.51
CA LEU A 118 -3.31 9.10 11.25
C LEU A 118 -2.11 9.28 12.19
N LYS A 119 -2.13 10.22 13.14
CA LYS A 119 -0.99 10.51 14.03
C LYS A 119 -0.33 9.28 14.67
N GLU A 120 -1.08 8.24 15.07
CA GLU A 120 -0.50 6.99 15.60
C GLU A 120 0.12 6.09 14.50
N VAL A 121 -0.44 6.10 13.30
CA VAL A 121 0.11 5.41 12.13
C VAL A 121 1.37 6.11 11.65
N ASP A 122 1.35 7.44 11.60
CA ASP A 122 2.49 8.30 11.24
C ASP A 122 3.64 8.12 12.22
N ALA A 123 3.35 8.01 13.52
CA ALA A 123 4.36 7.75 14.55
C ALA A 123 5.07 6.39 14.39
N ALA A 124 4.46 5.43 13.69
CA ALA A 124 5.08 4.14 13.37
C ALA A 124 5.90 4.18 12.05
N ALA A 125 5.77 5.24 11.26
CA ALA A 125 6.42 5.37 9.97
C ALA A 125 7.83 5.97 10.09
N LEU A 126 8.69 5.64 9.12
CA LEU A 126 10.02 6.28 8.98
C LEU A 126 9.95 7.58 8.17
N ALA A 127 8.89 7.75 7.39
CA ALA A 127 8.59 8.98 6.67
C ALA A 127 7.09 9.12 6.42
N VAL A 128 6.61 10.36 6.44
CA VAL A 128 5.27 10.76 6.01
C VAL A 128 5.43 11.69 4.82
N ALA A 129 4.83 11.32 3.69
CA ALA A 129 4.82 12.08 2.45
C ALA A 129 3.40 12.62 2.19
N SER A 130 3.33 13.80 1.57
CA SER A 130 2.10 14.43 1.13
C SER A 130 1.83 14.21 -0.37
N GLU A 131 2.88 13.97 -1.16
CA GLU A 131 2.79 13.77 -2.60
C GLU A 131 3.57 12.52 -3.07
N PRO A 132 3.10 11.81 -4.12
CA PRO A 132 3.81 10.66 -4.69
C PRO A 132 5.28 10.95 -5.03
N LYS A 133 5.59 12.16 -5.51
CA LYS A 133 6.96 12.60 -5.82
C LYS A 133 7.90 12.49 -4.62
N GLN A 134 7.44 12.81 -3.41
CA GLN A 134 8.26 12.72 -2.21
C GLN A 134 8.64 11.27 -1.89
N VAL A 135 7.74 10.31 -2.16
CA VAL A 135 8.04 8.88 -2.03
C VAL A 135 9.17 8.50 -3.00
N VAL A 136 9.11 8.96 -4.25
CA VAL A 136 10.17 8.72 -5.26
C VAL A 136 11.52 9.27 -4.78
N GLU A 137 11.55 10.51 -4.25
CA GLU A 137 12.78 11.10 -3.73
C GLU A 137 13.33 10.34 -2.50
N ILE A 138 12.46 9.85 -1.62
CA ILE A 138 12.86 8.98 -0.50
C ILE A 138 13.51 7.70 -1.03
N LEU A 139 12.89 7.02 -2.00
CA LEU A 139 13.43 5.79 -2.59
C LEU A 139 14.78 6.03 -3.28
N ARG A 140 14.91 7.15 -4.01
CA ARG A 140 16.16 7.59 -4.64
C ARG A 140 17.26 7.78 -3.60
N TYR A 141 16.95 8.49 -2.51
CA TYR A 141 17.91 8.71 -1.44
C TYR A 141 18.34 7.39 -0.77
N VAL A 142 17.39 6.50 -0.49
CA VAL A 142 17.68 5.18 0.11
C VAL A 142 18.64 4.36 -0.77
N LEU A 143 18.49 4.41 -2.10
CA LEU A 143 19.32 3.66 -3.02
C LEU A 143 20.68 4.30 -3.33
N THR A 144 20.76 5.62 -3.34
CA THR A 144 21.93 6.35 -3.90
C THR A 144 22.65 7.25 -2.90
N GLY A 145 21.99 7.63 -1.81
CA GLY A 145 22.45 8.66 -0.88
C GLY A 145 22.44 10.09 -1.45
N ALA A 146 21.90 10.31 -2.65
CA ALA A 146 21.87 11.61 -3.31
C ALA A 146 20.58 12.40 -2.98
N LEU A 147 20.71 13.71 -2.82
CA LEU A 147 19.58 14.62 -2.64
C LEU A 147 18.94 14.99 -4.00
N PRO A 148 17.67 15.42 -4.01
CA PRO A 148 17.04 16.00 -5.20
C PRO A 148 17.83 17.23 -5.69
N GLY A 149 17.96 17.37 -7.01
CA GLY A 149 18.61 18.50 -7.68
C GLY A 149 17.63 19.57 -8.15
#